data_AF-A0A013S6X2-F1
#
_entry.id   AF-A0A013S6X2-F1
#
_cell.length_a   1.000
_cell.length_b   1.000
_cell.length_c   1.000
_cell.angle_alpha   90.00
_cell.angle_beta   90.00
_cell.angle_gamma   90.00
#
_symmetry.space_group_name_H-M   'P 1'
#
loop_
_entity.id
_entity.type
_entity.pdbx_description
1 polymer ?
#
loop_
_entity_poly.entity_id
_entity_poly.type
_entity_poly.pdbx_seq_one_letter_code
_entity_poly.pdbx_strand_id
1 'polypeptide(L)' 'MKSKLIALYEKLVDHLGGQTKTALVLLVSQPSVNAWVKGKNLMSPIVAKRAERVTNGIFKAAELCPSLKEFDE' A
#
# COMPACT_ATOMS: atom_id res chain seq x y z
N MET A 1 5.92 -9.44 -11.80
CA MET A 1 5.03 -8.31 -11.40
C MET A 1 4.58 -8.38 -9.95
N LYS A 2 3.90 -9.46 -9.49
CA LYS A 2 3.45 -9.59 -8.08
C LYS A 2 4.56 -9.42 -7.04
N SER A 3 5.74 -9.99 -7.28
CA SER A 3 6.86 -9.96 -6.33
C SER A 3 7.39 -8.55 -6.05
N LYS A 4 7.40 -7.66 -7.06
CA LYS A 4 7.83 -6.26 -6.90
C LYS A 4 6.85 -5.44 -6.06
N LEU A 5 5.55 -5.70 -6.23
CA LEU A 5 4.50 -5.01 -5.49
C LEU A 5 4.46 -5.44 -4.02
N ILE A 6 4.67 -6.73 -3.75
CA ILE A 6 4.81 -7.25 -2.38
C ILE A 6 5.98 -6.57 -1.66
N ALA A 7 7.15 -6.49 -2.29
CA ALA A 7 8.31 -5.80 -1.71
C ALA A 7 8.05 -4.30 -1.47
N LEU A 8 7.22 -3.66 -2.30
CA LEU A 8 6.79 -2.28 -2.08
C LEU A 8 5.88 -2.16 -0.85
N TYR A 9 4.95 -3.10 -0.66
CA TYR A 9 4.12 -3.16 0.55
C TYR A 9 4.95 -3.40 1.81
N GLU A 10 5.95 -4.27 1.76
CA GLU A 10 6.88 -4.48 2.88
C GLU A 10 7.63 -3.19 3.24
N LYS A 11 8.19 -2.48 2.26
CA LYS A 11 8.85 -1.19 2.48
C LYS A 11 7.91 -0.13 3.06
N LEU A 12 6.67 -0.07 2.59
CA LEU A 12 5.66 0.84 3.13
C LEU A 12 5.37 0.52 4.60
N VAL A 13 5.21 -0.77 4.92
CA VAL A 13 4.95 -1.24 6.27
C VAL A 13 6.12 -0.91 7.20
N ASP A 14 7.35 -1.15 6.76
CA ASP A 14 8.55 -0.84 7.55
C ASP A 14 8.68 0.66 7.77
N HIS A 15 8.45 1.48 6.74
CA HIS A 15 8.48 2.94 6.84
C HIS A 15 7.44 3.48 7.85
N LEU A 16 6.24 2.90 7.85
CA LEU A 16 5.18 3.29 8.77
C LEU A 16 5.32 2.70 10.18
N GLY A 17 6.29 1.79 10.41
CA GLY A 17 6.58 1.21 11.72
C GLY A 17 5.79 -0.07 12.04
N GLY A 18 5.51 -0.89 11.02
CA GLY A 18 4.93 -2.23 11.15
C GLY A 18 3.44 -2.31 10.76
N GLN A 19 2.92 -3.55 10.65
CA GLN A 19 1.58 -3.80 10.09
C GLN A 19 0.46 -3.13 10.91
N THR A 20 0.55 -3.15 12.24
CA THR A 20 -0.47 -2.55 13.13
C THR A 20 -0.50 -1.03 12.99
N LYS A 21 0.66 -0.38 12.95
CA LYS A 21 0.74 1.08 12.78
C LYS A 21 0.33 1.50 11.38
N THR A 22 0.69 0.72 10.37
CA THR A 22 0.21 0.90 8.99
C THR A 22 -1.31 0.83 8.91
N ALA A 23 -1.93 -0.16 9.56
CA ALA A 23 -3.38 -0.31 9.58
C ALA A 23 -4.09 0.90 10.20
N LEU A 24 -3.57 1.37 11.34
CA LEU A 24 -4.08 2.55 12.03
C LEU A 24 -3.97 3.81 11.16
N VAL A 25 -2.79 4.07 10.58
CA VAL A 25 -2.52 5.28 9.79
C VAL A 25 -3.32 5.28 8.48
N LEU A 26 -3.52 4.12 7.85
CA LEU A 26 -4.25 4.00 6.58
C LEU A 26 -5.76 3.80 6.76
N LEU A 27 -6.24 3.73 8.01
CA LEU A 27 -7.63 3.47 8.38
C LEU A 27 -8.17 2.17 7.76
N VAL A 28 -7.42 1.09 7.93
CA VAL A 28 -7.78 -0.28 7.52
C VAL A 28 -7.56 -1.26 8.68
N SER A 29 -7.91 -2.53 8.49
CA SER A 29 -7.59 -3.56 9.47
C SER A 29 -6.16 -4.11 9.27
N GLN A 30 -5.51 -4.56 10.34
CA GLN A 30 -4.19 -5.19 10.26
C GLN A 30 -4.18 -6.43 9.34
N PRO A 31 -5.24 -7.28 9.31
CA PRO A 31 -5.33 -8.37 8.34
C PRO A 31 -5.32 -7.91 6.88
N SER A 32 -5.87 -6.73 6.55
CA SER A 32 -5.75 -6.17 5.19
C SER A 32 -4.30 -5.89 4.84
N VAL A 33 -3.52 -5.33 5.76
CA VAL A 33 -2.08 -5.09 5.56
C VAL A 33 -1.33 -6.40 5.35
N ASN A 34 -1.62 -7.42 6.15
CA ASN A 34 -1.03 -8.74 5.99
C ASN A 34 -1.37 -9.38 4.63
N ALA A 35 -2.61 -9.22 4.16
CA ALA A 35 -3.03 -9.73 2.86
C ALA A 35 -2.22 -9.11 1.71
N TRP A 36 -1.84 -7.83 1.80
CA TRP A 36 -0.98 -7.17 0.81
C TRP A 36 0.45 -7.72 0.82
N VAL A 37 1.07 -7.81 2.01
CA VAL A 37 2.42 -8.35 2.18
C VAL A 37 2.50 -9.84 1.80
N LYS A 38 1.42 -10.60 1.97
CA LYS A 38 1.33 -11.99 1.50
C LYS A 38 0.89 -12.12 0.03
N GLY A 39 0.64 -11.01 -0.67
CA GLY A 39 0.21 -11.02 -2.07
C GLY A 39 -1.17 -11.63 -2.32
N LYS A 40 -2.00 -11.73 -1.27
CA LYS A 40 -3.36 -12.28 -1.33
C LYS A 40 -4.34 -11.28 -1.94
N ASN A 41 -4.25 -10.01 -1.52
CA ASN A 41 -5.07 -8.91 -2.01
C ASN A 41 -4.19 -7.72 -2.39
N LEU A 42 -4.74 -6.80 -3.19
CA LEU A 42 -4.10 -5.53 -3.53
C LEU A 42 -4.73 -4.38 -2.73
N MET A 43 -3.99 -3.28 -2.65
CA MET A 43 -4.48 -2.04 -2.06
C MET A 43 -5.51 -1.39 -2.99
N SER A 44 -6.62 -0.90 -2.43
CA SER A 44 -7.61 -0.14 -3.19
C SER A 44 -7.12 1.28 -3.50
N PRO A 45 -7.67 1.96 -4.52
CA PRO A 45 -7.28 3.33 -4.87
C PRO A 45 -7.35 4.33 -3.71
N ILE A 46 -8.38 4.21 -2.87
CA ILE A 46 -8.59 5.09 -1.71
C ILE A 46 -7.46 4.91 -0.69
N VAL A 47 -7.09 3.67 -0.41
CA VAL A 47 -6.02 3.34 0.54
C VAL A 47 -4.65 3.74 -0.01
N ALA A 48 -4.43 3.55 -1.32
CA ALA A 48 -3.21 3.97 -2.00
C ALA A 48 -3.00 5.49 -1.96
N LYS A 49 -4.06 6.29 -2.17
CA LYS A 49 -4.02 7.76 -2.00
C LYS A 49 -3.73 8.17 -0.55
N ARG A 50 -4.29 7.46 0.44
CA ARG A 50 -3.95 7.70 1.86
C ARG A 50 -2.49 7.42 2.13
N ALA A 51 -1.96 6.29 1.64
CA ALA A 51 -0.56 5.92 1.79
C ALA A 51 0.37 6.98 1.17
N GLU A 52 0.05 7.48 -0.02
CA GLU A 52 0.82 8.58 -0.61
C GLU A 52 0.80 9.85 0.26
N ARG A 53 -0.38 10.23 0.76
CA ARG A 53 -0.53 11.42 1.61
C ARG A 53 0.24 11.30 2.93
N VAL A 54 0.14 10.16 3.63
CA VAL A 54 0.80 9.98 4.94
C VAL A 54 2.31 9.77 4.82
N THR A 55 2.79 9.38 3.64
CA THR A 55 4.21 9.23 3.34
C THR A 55 4.80 10.43 2.61
N ASN A 56 4.06 11.54 2.49
CA ASN A 56 4.47 12.75 1.77
C ASN A 56 4.99 12.46 0.34
N GLY A 57 4.35 11.52 -0.37
CA GLY A 57 4.69 11.20 -1.74
C GLY A 57 5.84 10.21 -1.94
N ILE A 58 6.45 9.66 -0.87
CA ILE A 58 7.51 8.64 -0.98
C ILE A 58 6.99 7.38 -1.66
N PHE A 59 5.75 6.98 -1.37
CA PHE A 59 5.08 5.85 -2.01
C PHE A 59 3.92 6.37 -2.86
N LYS A 60 4.01 6.25 -4.18
CA LYS A 60 2.98 6.78 -5.09
C LYS A 60 1.76 5.87 -5.15
N ALA A 61 0.56 6.47 -5.19
CA ALA A 61 -0.68 5.71 -5.27
C ALA A 61 -0.71 4.79 -6.51
N ALA A 62 -0.20 5.25 -7.66
CA ALA A 62 -0.09 4.49 -8.90
C ALA A 62 0.89 3.30 -8.81
N GLU A 63 1.85 3.33 -7.88
CA GLU A 63 2.75 2.19 -7.63
C GLU A 63 2.13 1.16 -6.69
N LEU A 64 1.35 1.63 -5.72
CA LEU A 64 0.68 0.79 -4.71
C LEU A 64 -0.62 0.15 -5.21
N CYS A 65 -1.27 0.75 -6.21
CA CYS A 65 -2.51 0.29 -6.80
C CYS A 65 -2.37 0.20 -8.33
N PRO A 66 -2.07 -0.99 -8.88
CA PRO A 66 -1.87 -1.16 -10.33
C PRO A 66 -3.07 -0.73 -11.18
N SER A 67 -4.29 -0.83 -10.65
CA SER A 67 -5.49 -0.37 -11.35
C SER A 67 -5.57 1.15 -11.50
N LEU A 68 -4.72 1.93 -10.82
CA LEU A 68 -4.59 3.37 -11.08
C LEU A 68 -3.69 3.68 -12.28
N LYS A 69 -2.75 2.79 -12.62
CA LYS A 69 -1.88 2.98 -13.80
C LYS A 69 -2.62 2.89 -15.12
N GLU A 70 -3.77 2.20 -15.17
CA GLU A 70 -4.60 2.13 -16.38
C GLU A 70 -5.37 3.44 -16.67
N PHE A 71 -5.35 4.43 -15.76
CA PHE A 71 -6.10 5.69 -15.93
C PHE A 71 -5.20 6.94 -16.07
N ASP A 72 -3.88 6.77 -16.17
CA ASP A 72 -2.90 7.86 -16.28
C ASP A 72 -2.31 8.02 -17.72
N GLU A 73 -2.97 7.48 -18.76
CA GLU A 73 -2.68 7.73 -20.20
C GLU A 73 -3.75 8.62 -20.85
#